data_AF-A0A952TGM9-F1
#
_entry.id   AF-A0A952TGM9-F1
#
_cell.length_a   1.000
_cell.length_b   1.000
_cell.length_c   1.000
_cell.angle_alpha   90.00
_cell.angle_beta   90.00
_cell.angle_gamma   90.00
#
_symmetry.space_group_name_H-M   'P 1'
#
loop_
_entity.id
_entity.type
_entity.pdbx_description
1 polymer ?
#
loop_
_entity_poly.entity_id
_entity_poly.type
_entity_poly.pdbx_seq_one_letter_code
_entity_poly.pdbx_strand_id
1 'polypeptide(L)'
;MEYLESQRSWEHRKSEEERKVAAFYRKQQTDGALERSKKYSLAEKVILKPSWDLLSKSLGQVLASRKTTSSKALRPLNFAELSTFLMASSGLQRSLPGADPSREWQRTVPSAGGLYGAEVYFFCLNVDGLREGLYHFQPEEGVLERLPWKIQDDDRDLVFSSANAREAQKTASGLIMITGVFQRHRRKYGHRYLRFCMLEVGCLCQNMDLAANAMGAGLWHQGAIDEGRSRRLLHVDGQQESVLHSALLLGAG
;
A
#
# COMPACT_ATOMS: atom_id res chain seq x y z
N MET A 1 -29.68 -16.20 -1.46
CA MET A 1 -30.16 -16.75 -0.17
C MET A 1 -28.98 -17.36 0.58
N GLU A 2 -28.23 -18.29 -0.02
CA GLU A 2 -26.97 -18.86 0.54
C GLU A 2 -25.89 -17.83 0.93
N TYR A 3 -25.75 -16.71 0.22
CA TYR A 3 -24.75 -15.66 0.52
C TYR A 3 -25.04 -14.88 1.82
N LEU A 4 -26.32 -14.62 2.12
CA LEU A 4 -26.71 -13.96 3.37
C LEU A 4 -26.68 -14.93 4.54
N GLU A 5 -26.91 -16.22 4.30
CA GLU A 5 -26.81 -17.27 5.30
C GLU A 5 -25.36 -17.63 5.63
N SER A 6 -24.43 -17.60 4.67
CA SER A 6 -22.99 -17.77 4.95
C SER A 6 -22.39 -16.57 5.70
N GLN A 7 -22.83 -15.34 5.39
CA GLN A 7 -22.50 -14.14 6.17
C GLN A 7 -23.06 -14.20 7.60
N ARG A 8 -24.33 -14.59 7.78
CA ARG A 8 -24.98 -14.72 9.11
C ARG A 8 -24.38 -15.85 9.95
N SER A 9 -24.05 -16.99 9.35
CA SER A 9 -23.39 -18.12 10.03
C SER A 9 -21.94 -17.78 10.45
N TRP A 10 -21.25 -16.93 9.67
CA TRP A 10 -19.91 -16.43 9.97
C TRP A 10 -19.90 -15.34 11.07
N GLU A 11 -20.94 -14.50 11.15
CA GLU A 11 -21.04 -13.42 12.16
C GLU A 11 -21.20 -13.95 13.60
N HIS A 12 -21.84 -15.11 13.78
CA HIS A 12 -22.06 -15.71 15.11
C HIS A 12 -20.80 -16.29 15.76
N ARG A 13 -19.73 -16.56 15.00
CA ARG A 13 -18.47 -17.13 15.50
C ARG A 13 -17.34 -16.11 15.68
N LYS A 14 -17.61 -14.83 15.45
CA LYS A 14 -16.56 -13.82 15.57
C LYS A 14 -16.10 -13.63 17.00
N SER A 15 -14.79 -13.69 17.21
CA SER A 15 -14.16 -13.33 18.48
C SER A 15 -14.51 -11.86 18.82
N GLU A 16 -14.42 -11.50 20.10
CA GLU A 16 -14.64 -10.11 20.52
C GLU A 16 -13.72 -9.12 19.78
N GLU A 17 -12.49 -9.56 19.49
CA GLU A 17 -11.52 -8.80 18.70
C GLU A 17 -12.04 -8.58 17.27
N GLU A 18 -12.48 -9.62 16.55
CA GLU A 18 -13.02 -9.49 15.19
C GLU A 18 -14.26 -8.58 15.11
N ARG A 19 -15.07 -8.54 16.17
CA ARG A 19 -16.20 -7.61 16.29
C ARG A 19 -15.73 -6.16 16.45
N LYS A 20 -14.69 -5.91 17.24
CA LYS A 20 -14.07 -4.58 17.41
C LYS A 20 -13.47 -4.09 16.09
N VAL A 21 -12.76 -4.94 15.37
CA VAL A 21 -12.21 -4.61 14.05
C VAL A 21 -13.34 -4.30 13.06
N ALA A 22 -14.36 -5.15 12.96
CA ALA A 22 -15.50 -4.88 12.09
C ALA A 22 -16.23 -3.57 12.44
N ALA A 23 -16.36 -3.25 13.74
CA ALA A 23 -16.93 -1.98 14.19
C ALA A 23 -16.08 -0.77 13.80
N PHE A 24 -14.75 -0.88 13.86
CA PHE A 24 -13.83 0.16 13.39
C PHE A 24 -14.08 0.50 11.91
N TYR A 25 -14.10 -0.50 11.02
CA TYR A 25 -14.30 -0.27 9.59
C TYR A 25 -15.70 0.27 9.27
N ARG A 26 -16.75 -0.24 9.93
CA ARG A 26 -18.13 0.26 9.74
C ARG A 26 -18.28 1.73 10.11
N LYS A 27 -17.63 2.17 11.19
CA LYS A 27 -17.67 3.58 11.65
C LYS A 27 -16.91 4.54 10.72
N GLN A 28 -16.13 4.00 9.77
CA GLN A 28 -15.24 4.75 8.89
C GLN A 28 -15.56 4.56 7.41
N GLN A 29 -16.68 3.91 7.07
CA GLN A 29 -17.23 3.95 5.71
C GLN A 29 -17.74 5.36 5.40
N THR A 30 -16.84 6.27 5.06
CA THR A 30 -17.16 7.46 4.28
C THR A 30 -17.33 7.06 2.82
N ASP A 31 -17.97 7.91 2.02
CA ASP A 31 -18.11 7.69 0.58
C ASP A 31 -16.76 7.88 -0.12
N GLY A 32 -15.88 6.87 0.02
CA GLY A 32 -14.55 6.84 -0.59
C GLY A 32 -14.57 6.92 -2.12
N ALA A 33 -15.75 6.90 -2.75
CA ALA A 33 -15.92 7.18 -4.18
C ALA A 33 -15.80 8.67 -4.53
N LEU A 34 -16.03 9.58 -3.58
CA LEU A 34 -15.91 11.02 -3.78
C LEU A 34 -14.52 11.55 -3.44
N GLU A 35 -13.92 11.02 -2.38
CA GLU A 35 -12.59 11.38 -1.91
C GLU A 35 -11.48 10.79 -2.80
N ARG A 36 -10.34 11.47 -2.85
CA ARG A 36 -9.17 11.04 -3.64
C ARG A 36 -8.30 10.04 -2.87
N SER A 37 -8.47 9.94 -1.56
CA SER A 37 -7.82 8.96 -0.68
C SER A 37 -8.82 8.50 0.37
N LYS A 38 -8.64 7.29 0.90
CA LYS A 38 -9.35 6.87 2.12
C LYS A 38 -8.75 7.59 3.32
N LYS A 39 -9.54 7.74 4.38
CA LYS A 39 -9.09 8.26 5.67
C LYS A 39 -9.64 7.37 6.77
N TYR A 40 -8.76 6.84 7.59
CA TYR A 40 -9.14 6.09 8.77
C TYR A 40 -9.01 6.99 10.00
N SER A 41 -10.01 7.86 10.22
CA SER A 41 -9.98 8.92 11.24
C SER A 41 -9.83 8.42 12.68
N LEU A 42 -10.19 7.17 12.96
CA LEU A 42 -10.04 6.54 14.28
C LEU A 42 -8.71 5.80 14.43
N ALA A 43 -7.92 5.68 13.36
CA ALA A 43 -6.60 5.05 13.40
C ALA A 43 -5.58 5.93 14.11
N GLU A 44 -4.62 5.30 14.76
CA GLU A 44 -3.41 5.98 15.19
C GLU A 44 -2.64 6.44 13.94
N LYS A 45 -2.28 7.73 13.89
CA LYS A 45 -1.53 8.32 12.78
C LYS A 45 -0.04 8.43 13.12
N VAL A 46 0.80 7.92 12.22
CA VAL A 46 2.26 8.05 12.27
C VAL A 46 2.68 8.99 11.14
N ILE A 47 3.20 10.17 11.49
CA ILE A 47 3.61 11.20 10.52
C ILE A 47 4.86 10.74 9.77
N LEU A 48 4.80 10.74 8.44
CA LEU A 48 5.95 10.41 7.60
C LEU A 48 7.01 11.51 7.66
N LYS A 49 8.27 11.10 7.65
CA LYS A 49 9.44 11.99 7.71
C LYS A 49 10.39 11.65 6.56
N PRO A 50 10.02 11.97 5.30
CA PRO A 50 10.85 11.65 4.16
C PRO A 50 12.18 12.41 4.23
N SER A 51 13.26 11.72 3.90
CA SER A 51 14.56 12.33 3.59
C SER A 51 14.81 12.22 2.10
N TRP A 52 14.72 13.36 1.40
CA TRP A 52 14.84 13.40 -0.06
C TRP A 52 16.27 13.21 -0.57
N ASP A 53 17.27 13.41 0.28
CA ASP A 53 18.68 13.16 -0.01
C ASP A 53 18.96 11.67 -0.30
N LEU A 54 18.06 10.78 0.16
CA LEU A 54 18.10 9.35 -0.16
C LEU A 54 17.84 9.07 -1.65
N LEU A 55 17.27 10.03 -2.41
CA LEU A 55 16.99 9.93 -3.84
C LEU A 55 18.06 10.65 -4.69
N SER A 56 19.33 10.50 -4.33
CA SER A 56 20.45 11.25 -4.91
C SER A 56 20.92 10.77 -6.29
N LYS A 57 20.53 9.56 -6.72
CA LYS A 57 20.87 9.03 -8.06
C LYS A 57 20.10 9.79 -9.13
N SER A 58 20.76 10.09 -10.25
CA SER A 58 20.08 10.71 -11.40
C SER A 58 19.07 9.74 -12.02
N LEU A 59 18.02 10.25 -12.66
CA LEU A 59 17.01 9.41 -13.32
C LEU A 59 17.62 8.40 -14.30
N GLY A 60 18.63 8.83 -15.07
CA GLY A 60 19.34 7.94 -16.01
C GLY A 60 20.07 6.79 -15.30
N GLN A 61 20.72 7.06 -14.17
CA GLN A 61 21.36 6.02 -13.35
C GLN A 61 20.33 5.06 -12.75
N VAL A 62 19.22 5.58 -12.25
CA VAL A 62 18.14 4.75 -11.66
C VAL A 62 17.55 3.84 -12.73
N LEU A 63 17.24 4.36 -13.93
CA LEU A 63 16.70 3.54 -15.02
C LEU A 63 17.68 2.45 -15.48
N ALA A 64 18.97 2.79 -15.63
CA ALA A 64 19.98 1.85 -16.09
C ALA A 64 20.26 0.72 -15.07
N SER A 65 20.17 1.02 -13.77
CA SER A 65 20.47 0.06 -12.70
C SER A 65 19.25 -0.68 -12.15
N ARG A 66 18.03 -0.29 -12.55
CA ARG A 66 16.80 -0.88 -12.01
C ARG A 66 16.75 -2.37 -12.33
N LYS A 67 16.63 -3.17 -11.27
CA LYS A 67 16.49 -4.62 -11.31
C LYS A 67 15.59 -5.07 -10.16
N THR A 68 14.96 -6.22 -10.34
CA THR A 68 14.27 -6.90 -9.23
C THR A 68 15.35 -7.57 -8.38
N THR A 69 15.58 -7.06 -7.18
CA THR A 69 16.70 -7.48 -6.32
C THR A 69 16.32 -8.69 -5.47
N SER A 70 17.19 -9.71 -5.45
CA SER A 70 17.09 -10.84 -4.52
C SER A 70 17.97 -10.62 -3.27
N SER A 71 17.55 -11.23 -2.17
CA SER A 71 17.74 -10.89 -0.74
C SER A 71 19.15 -10.95 -0.12
N LYS A 72 20.25 -10.89 -0.87
CA LYS A 72 21.57 -11.07 -0.25
C LYS A 72 22.08 -9.78 0.40
N ALA A 73 22.14 -9.81 1.75
CA ALA A 73 22.78 -8.84 2.65
C ALA A 73 22.13 -7.44 2.77
N LEU A 74 20.81 -7.38 2.96
CA LEU A 74 20.10 -6.12 3.23
C LEU A 74 19.84 -5.95 4.73
N ARG A 75 20.00 -4.73 5.26
CA ARG A 75 19.56 -4.36 6.61
C ARG A 75 18.09 -3.90 6.59
N PRO A 76 17.37 -3.94 7.73
CA PRO A 76 16.03 -3.35 7.80
C PRO A 76 16.01 -1.90 7.30
N LEU A 77 14.92 -1.50 6.64
CA LEU A 77 14.68 -0.10 6.36
C LEU A 77 14.46 0.66 7.66
N ASN A 78 15.00 1.86 7.77
CA ASN A 78 14.58 2.79 8.81
C ASN A 78 13.31 3.55 8.39
N PHE A 79 12.66 4.18 9.36
CA PHE A 79 11.41 4.88 9.11
C PHE A 79 11.52 6.05 8.12
N ALA A 80 12.67 6.72 8.03
CA ALA A 80 12.88 7.78 7.04
C ALA A 80 12.95 7.22 5.61
N GLU A 81 13.58 6.06 5.42
CA GLU A 81 13.61 5.35 4.13
C GLU A 81 12.22 4.89 3.70
N LEU A 82 11.44 4.29 4.61
CA LEU A 82 10.04 3.95 4.33
C LEU A 82 9.21 5.20 3.99
N SER A 83 9.41 6.29 4.74
CA SER A 83 8.72 7.56 4.50
C SER A 83 9.04 8.12 3.11
N THR A 84 10.31 8.15 2.73
CA THR A 84 10.76 8.57 1.40
C THR A 84 10.18 7.67 0.32
N PHE A 85 10.23 6.35 0.52
CA PHE A 85 9.66 5.37 -0.42
C PHE A 85 8.18 5.64 -0.70
N LEU A 86 7.35 5.75 0.34
CA LEU A 86 5.91 5.95 0.19
C LEU A 86 5.58 7.31 -0.45
N MET A 87 6.24 8.37 0.01
CA MET A 87 6.02 9.73 -0.50
C MET A 87 6.50 9.88 -1.95
N ALA A 88 7.61 9.27 -2.33
CA ALA A 88 8.06 9.23 -3.72
C ALA A 88 7.11 8.42 -4.61
N SER A 89 6.53 7.34 -4.08
CA SER A 89 5.66 6.43 -4.84
C SER A 89 4.30 7.04 -5.17
N SER A 90 3.61 7.59 -4.18
CA SER A 90 2.23 8.11 -4.31
C SER A 90 1.93 9.33 -3.41
N GLY A 91 2.95 9.99 -2.84
CA GLY A 91 2.75 11.19 -2.04
C GLY A 91 2.35 12.40 -2.88
N LEU A 92 1.96 13.49 -2.22
CA LEU A 92 1.69 14.76 -2.91
C LEU A 92 2.98 15.34 -3.50
N GLN A 93 2.90 15.82 -4.75
CA GLN A 93 4.04 16.42 -5.47
C GLN A 93 4.62 17.61 -4.71
N ARG A 94 3.76 18.45 -4.11
CA ARG A 94 4.19 19.61 -3.31
C ARG A 94 5.12 19.28 -2.14
N SER A 95 5.17 18.02 -1.71
CA SER A 95 6.05 17.57 -0.63
C SER A 95 7.49 17.34 -1.11
N LEU A 96 7.73 17.31 -2.43
CA LEU A 96 9.05 17.14 -3.02
C LEU A 96 9.79 18.49 -3.14
N PRO A 97 11.14 18.49 -3.04
CA PRO A 97 11.93 19.69 -3.26
C PRO A 97 11.74 20.24 -4.68
N GLY A 98 11.57 21.56 -4.81
CA GLY A 98 11.42 22.24 -6.10
C GLY A 98 10.07 22.01 -6.80
N ALA A 99 9.09 21.43 -6.10
CA ALA A 99 7.76 21.21 -6.66
C ALA A 99 7.02 22.52 -6.95
N ASP A 100 6.21 22.51 -8.02
CA ASP A 100 5.34 23.61 -8.41
C ASP A 100 4.20 23.77 -7.37
N PRO A 101 4.14 24.91 -6.64
CA PRO A 101 3.16 25.12 -5.60
C PRO A 101 1.73 25.19 -6.12
N SER A 102 1.50 25.42 -7.43
CA SER A 102 0.15 25.44 -8.02
C SER A 102 -0.50 24.05 -8.12
N ARG A 103 0.27 22.98 -7.89
CA ARG A 103 -0.17 21.58 -8.02
C ARG A 103 -0.45 20.93 -6.66
N GLU A 104 -1.18 21.64 -5.80
CA GLU A 104 -1.33 21.30 -4.38
C GLU A 104 -1.85 19.89 -4.08
N TRP A 105 -2.67 19.34 -4.98
CA TRP A 105 -3.38 18.07 -4.81
C TRP A 105 -2.86 16.94 -5.70
N GLN A 106 -1.88 17.21 -6.57
CA GLN A 106 -1.36 16.20 -7.48
C GLN A 106 -0.43 15.25 -6.74
N ARG A 107 -0.49 13.96 -7.06
CA ARG A 107 0.45 12.94 -6.57
C ARG A 107 1.60 12.72 -7.54
N THR A 108 2.69 12.14 -7.04
CA THR A 108 3.82 11.70 -7.88
C THR A 108 3.41 10.65 -8.92
N VAL A 109 2.36 9.88 -8.64
CA VAL A 109 1.73 8.96 -9.60
C VAL A 109 0.68 9.70 -10.46
N PRO A 110 0.69 9.56 -11.80
CA PRO A 110 -0.38 10.07 -12.64
C PRO A 110 -1.67 9.24 -12.46
N SER A 111 -2.83 9.90 -12.54
CA SER A 111 -4.14 9.25 -12.49
C SER A 111 -5.10 9.89 -13.48
N ALA A 112 -5.89 9.07 -14.16
CA ALA A 112 -6.89 9.54 -15.11
C ALA A 112 -7.87 10.52 -14.44
N GLY A 113 -7.87 11.77 -14.89
CA GLY A 113 -8.72 12.82 -14.35
C GLY A 113 -8.42 13.22 -12.91
N GLY A 114 -7.26 12.85 -12.36
CA GLY A 114 -6.88 13.14 -10.97
C GLY A 114 -7.82 12.50 -9.95
N LEU A 115 -8.32 11.30 -10.24
CA LEU A 115 -9.31 10.60 -9.42
C LEU A 115 -8.66 9.71 -8.35
N TYR A 116 -7.43 9.26 -8.58
CA TYR A 116 -6.61 8.48 -7.64
C TYR A 116 -7.33 7.24 -7.11
N GLY A 117 -7.53 6.26 -8.00
CA GLY A 117 -8.21 5.01 -7.69
C GLY A 117 -7.41 4.05 -6.82
N ALA A 118 -6.08 4.16 -6.83
CA ALA A 118 -5.19 3.25 -6.11
C ALA A 118 -5.01 3.66 -4.64
N GLU A 119 -5.16 2.70 -3.74
CA GLU A 119 -4.77 2.84 -2.32
C GLU A 119 -3.59 1.92 -2.00
N VAL A 120 -2.78 2.34 -1.02
CA VAL A 120 -1.57 1.61 -0.61
C VAL A 120 -1.73 1.19 0.84
N TYR A 121 -1.62 -0.11 1.08
CA TYR A 121 -1.56 -0.71 2.40
C TYR A 121 -0.18 -1.33 2.59
N PHE A 122 0.36 -1.21 3.80
CA PHE A 122 1.66 -1.75 4.17
C PHE A 122 1.51 -2.66 5.39
N PHE A 123 1.75 -3.95 5.18
CA PHE A 123 1.88 -4.93 6.25
C PHE A 123 3.33 -4.92 6.73
N CYS A 124 3.59 -4.14 7.79
CA CYS A 124 4.92 -3.92 8.34
C CYS A 124 5.39 -5.12 9.15
N LEU A 125 6.58 -5.63 8.79
CA LEU A 125 7.26 -6.73 9.47
C LEU A 125 8.54 -6.28 10.16
N ASN A 126 9.36 -5.45 9.51
CA ASN A 126 10.70 -5.15 10.00
C ASN A 126 11.20 -3.79 9.48
N VAL A 127 10.79 -2.73 10.17
CA VAL A 127 11.19 -1.35 9.87
C VAL A 127 11.63 -0.68 11.17
N ASP A 128 12.87 -0.19 11.20
CA ASP A 128 13.41 0.46 12.39
C ASP A 128 12.67 1.78 12.65
N GLY A 129 12.06 1.88 13.82
CA GLY A 129 11.26 3.04 14.22
C GLY A 129 9.76 2.95 13.85
N LEU A 130 9.29 1.81 13.34
CA LEU A 130 7.85 1.55 13.12
C LEU A 130 7.44 0.21 13.73
N ARG A 131 6.32 0.20 14.46
CA ARG A 131 5.80 -1.03 15.07
C ARG A 131 5.28 -1.99 14.00
N GLU A 132 5.43 -3.29 14.22
CA GLU A 132 4.75 -4.29 13.39
C GLU A 132 3.23 -4.06 13.38
N GLY A 133 2.61 -4.28 12.21
CA GLY A 133 1.17 -4.12 12.03
C GLY A 133 0.76 -3.81 10.60
N LEU A 134 -0.56 -3.66 10.42
CA LEU A 134 -1.15 -3.24 9.16
C LEU A 134 -1.35 -1.73 9.14
N TYR A 135 -0.92 -1.09 8.06
CA TYR A 135 -1.03 0.35 7.87
C TYR A 135 -1.70 0.67 6.55
N HIS A 136 -2.46 1.77 6.53
CA HIS A 136 -2.91 2.43 5.31
C HIS A 136 -2.06 3.71 5.10
N PHE A 137 -1.55 3.92 3.89
CA PHE A 137 -0.85 5.14 3.55
C PHE A 137 -1.84 6.23 3.13
N GLN A 138 -1.90 7.31 3.92
CA GLN A 138 -2.73 8.47 3.64
C GLN A 138 -1.84 9.58 3.03
N PRO A 139 -1.92 9.84 1.70
CA PRO A 139 -0.98 10.70 1.01
C PRO A 139 -1.22 12.20 1.21
N GLU A 140 -2.46 12.62 1.49
CA GLU A 140 -2.82 14.05 1.63
C GLU A 140 -2.23 14.68 2.90
N GLU A 141 -2.24 13.91 3.99
CA GLU A 141 -1.67 14.27 5.29
C GLU A 141 -0.22 13.80 5.44
N GLY A 142 0.25 12.91 4.56
CA GLY A 142 1.60 12.33 4.64
C GLY A 142 1.76 11.48 5.90
N VAL A 143 0.81 10.58 6.17
CA VAL A 143 0.81 9.74 7.37
C VAL A 143 0.57 8.26 7.03
N LEU A 144 1.02 7.38 7.93
CA LEU A 144 0.55 6.01 8.00
C LEU A 144 -0.52 5.89 9.07
N GLU A 145 -1.68 5.36 8.70
CA GLU A 145 -2.80 5.08 9.58
C GLU A 145 -2.72 3.62 10.03
N ARG A 146 -2.43 3.39 11.32
CA ARG A 146 -2.32 2.04 11.88
C ARG A 146 -3.70 1.42 12.04
N LEU A 147 -3.99 0.42 11.22
CA LEU A 147 -5.27 -0.28 11.25
C LEU A 147 -5.29 -1.27 12.42
N PRO A 148 -6.46 -1.51 13.04
CA PRO A 148 -6.58 -2.39 14.20
C PRO A 148 -6.57 -3.86 13.76
N TRP A 149 -5.45 -4.31 13.19
CA TRP A 149 -5.20 -5.71 12.87
C TRP A 149 -4.10 -6.26 13.78
N LYS A 150 -4.35 -7.41 14.38
CA LYS A 150 -3.35 -8.16 15.13
C LYS A 150 -2.77 -9.21 14.18
N ILE A 151 -1.47 -9.13 13.95
CA ILE A 151 -0.76 -10.09 13.10
C ILE A 151 -0.95 -11.50 13.65
N GLN A 152 -1.41 -12.40 12.79
CA GLN A 152 -1.55 -13.83 13.05
C GLN A 152 -0.45 -14.60 12.32
N ASP A 153 -0.19 -15.84 12.74
CA ASP A 153 0.89 -16.65 12.16
C ASP A 153 0.66 -16.92 10.65
N ASP A 154 -0.59 -17.10 10.24
CA ASP A 154 -0.98 -17.34 8.85
C ASP A 154 -0.93 -16.09 7.96
N ASP A 155 -0.83 -14.88 8.54
CA ASP A 155 -0.56 -13.66 7.79
C ASP A 155 0.86 -13.68 7.20
N ARG A 156 1.83 -14.32 7.89
CA ARG A 156 3.18 -14.46 7.34
C ARG A 156 3.19 -15.36 6.11
N ASP A 157 2.30 -16.34 6.02
CA ASP A 157 2.15 -17.16 4.81
C ASP A 157 1.60 -16.35 3.63
N LEU A 158 0.77 -15.33 3.90
CA LEU A 158 0.33 -14.40 2.85
C LEU A 158 1.51 -13.61 2.28
N VAL A 159 2.38 -13.10 3.16
CA VAL A 159 3.57 -12.32 2.76
C VAL A 159 4.62 -13.20 2.04
N PHE A 160 4.82 -14.41 2.52
CA PHE A 160 5.85 -15.35 2.05
C PHE A 160 5.24 -16.55 1.31
N SER A 161 4.30 -16.24 0.41
CA SER A 161 3.50 -17.22 -0.35
C SER A 161 4.30 -17.99 -1.41
N SER A 162 5.45 -17.47 -1.85
CA SER A 162 6.35 -18.12 -2.82
C SER A 162 7.69 -18.51 -2.18
N ALA A 163 8.36 -19.54 -2.70
CA ALA A 163 9.68 -19.98 -2.23
C ALA A 163 10.70 -18.82 -2.24
N ASN A 164 10.68 -18.10 -3.35
CA ASN A 164 11.30 -16.82 -3.60
C ASN A 164 11.07 -15.78 -2.49
N ALA A 165 9.83 -15.52 -2.10
CA ALA A 165 9.51 -14.61 -1.00
C ALA A 165 10.05 -15.13 0.35
N ARG A 166 10.01 -16.45 0.59
CA ARG A 166 10.54 -17.07 1.82
C ARG A 166 12.04 -16.88 1.97
N GLU A 167 12.81 -16.92 0.88
CA GLU A 167 14.25 -16.61 0.90
C GLU A 167 14.53 -15.16 1.32
N ALA A 168 13.58 -14.26 1.11
CA ALA A 168 13.68 -12.85 1.49
C ALA A 168 13.14 -12.55 2.90
N GLN A 169 12.65 -13.54 3.64
CA GLN A 169 11.98 -13.35 4.94
C GLN A 169 12.83 -12.60 5.96
N LYS A 170 14.15 -12.86 6.01
CA LYS A 170 15.06 -12.20 6.95
C LYS A 170 15.32 -10.73 6.61
N THR A 171 15.11 -10.35 5.35
CA THR A 171 15.40 -9.01 4.82
C THR A 171 14.14 -8.22 4.48
N ALA A 172 12.95 -8.82 4.64
CA ALA A 172 11.69 -8.20 4.24
C ALA A 172 11.26 -7.15 5.27
N SER A 173 11.08 -5.92 4.83
CA SER A 173 10.51 -4.85 5.65
C SER A 173 8.99 -4.96 5.75
N GLY A 174 8.33 -5.46 4.71
CA GLY A 174 6.89 -5.74 4.73
C GLY A 174 6.28 -5.99 3.36
N LEU A 175 4.99 -6.34 3.35
CA LEU A 175 4.21 -6.51 2.14
C LEU A 175 3.43 -5.24 1.83
N ILE A 176 3.61 -4.73 0.62
CA ILE A 176 2.78 -3.68 0.04
C ILE A 176 1.62 -4.35 -0.68
N MET A 177 0.39 -3.93 -0.39
CA MET A 177 -0.81 -4.30 -1.13
C MET A 177 -1.41 -3.04 -1.74
N ILE A 178 -1.65 -3.08 -3.05
CA ILE A 178 -2.26 -1.98 -3.79
C ILE A 178 -3.70 -2.39 -4.11
N THR A 179 -4.68 -1.65 -3.59
CA THR A 179 -6.09 -1.87 -3.94
C THR A 179 -6.56 -0.85 -4.96
N GLY A 180 -7.63 -1.18 -5.69
CA GLY A 180 -8.34 -0.24 -6.55
C GLY A 180 -9.73 0.05 -6.01
N VAL A 181 -10.00 1.30 -5.63
CA VAL A 181 -11.34 1.80 -5.31
C VAL A 181 -12.05 2.14 -6.62
N PHE A 182 -12.75 1.15 -7.18
CA PHE A 182 -13.25 1.19 -8.55
C PHE A 182 -14.24 2.33 -8.82
N GLN A 183 -15.03 2.73 -7.83
CA GLN A 183 -16.03 3.78 -8.00
C GLN A 183 -15.45 5.15 -8.33
N ARG A 184 -14.22 5.46 -7.86
CA ARG A 184 -13.54 6.73 -8.17
C ARG A 184 -13.38 6.94 -9.66
N HIS A 185 -13.03 5.88 -10.39
CA HIS A 185 -12.92 5.89 -11.84
C HIS A 185 -14.27 5.61 -12.53
N ARG A 186 -15.09 4.70 -11.99
CA ARG A 186 -16.38 4.29 -12.60
C ARG A 186 -17.36 5.44 -12.74
N ARG A 187 -17.43 6.36 -11.77
CA ARG A 187 -18.30 7.55 -11.83
C ARG A 187 -18.05 8.44 -13.04
N LYS A 188 -16.79 8.56 -13.49
CA LYS A 188 -16.40 9.44 -14.61
C LYS A 188 -16.25 8.68 -15.92
N TYR A 189 -15.77 7.44 -15.86
CA TYR A 189 -15.35 6.68 -17.03
C TYR A 189 -16.23 5.47 -17.37
N GLY A 190 -17.27 5.20 -16.57
CA GLY A 190 -18.20 4.09 -16.78
C GLY A 190 -17.46 2.77 -16.87
N HIS A 191 -17.78 1.96 -17.88
CA HIS A 191 -17.17 0.64 -18.11
C HIS A 191 -15.65 0.64 -18.34
N ARG A 192 -15.03 1.80 -18.59
CA ARG A 192 -13.58 1.92 -18.79
C ARG A 192 -12.80 2.05 -17.47
N TYR A 193 -13.48 2.06 -16.32
CA TYR A 193 -12.85 2.29 -15.02
C TYR A 193 -11.64 1.39 -14.76
N LEU A 194 -11.76 0.10 -15.08
CA LEU A 194 -10.71 -0.87 -14.79
C LEU A 194 -9.43 -0.59 -15.59
N ARG A 195 -9.55 -0.08 -16.82
CA ARG A 195 -8.40 0.32 -17.64
C ARG A 195 -7.57 1.39 -16.94
N PHE A 196 -8.25 2.41 -16.40
CA PHE A 196 -7.58 3.51 -15.71
C PHE A 196 -7.05 3.11 -14.33
N CYS A 197 -7.77 2.26 -13.59
CA CYS A 197 -7.26 1.65 -12.36
C CYS A 197 -5.94 0.90 -12.61
N MET A 198 -5.92 -0.01 -13.59
CA MET A 198 -4.73 -0.85 -13.85
C MET A 198 -3.55 -0.04 -14.38
N LEU A 199 -3.79 0.98 -15.22
CA LEU A 199 -2.74 1.91 -15.67
C LEU A 199 -2.14 2.69 -14.49
N GLU A 200 -2.99 3.20 -13.59
CA GLU A 200 -2.54 3.92 -12.39
C GLU A 200 -1.70 3.01 -11.47
N VAL A 201 -2.14 1.76 -11.24
CA VAL A 201 -1.37 0.77 -10.48
C VAL A 201 -0.02 0.48 -11.15
N GLY A 202 0.03 0.34 -12.48
CA GLY A 202 1.29 0.16 -13.21
C GLY A 202 2.25 1.33 -13.04
N CYS A 203 1.75 2.57 -13.14
CA CYS A 203 2.55 3.76 -12.88
C CYS A 203 3.05 3.82 -11.43
N LEU A 204 2.20 3.44 -10.47
CA LEU A 204 2.57 3.37 -9.06
C LEU A 204 3.68 2.35 -8.81
N CYS A 205 3.57 1.15 -9.40
CA CYS A 205 4.61 0.12 -9.32
C CYS A 205 5.94 0.63 -9.87
N GLN A 206 5.91 1.32 -11.01
CA GLN A 206 7.13 1.88 -11.58
C GLN A 206 7.75 2.95 -10.66
N ASN A 207 6.95 3.83 -10.05
CA ASN A 207 7.46 4.80 -9.08
C ASN A 207 8.09 4.09 -7.86
N MET A 208 7.47 3.01 -7.37
CA MET A 208 8.02 2.20 -6.28
C MET A 208 9.37 1.58 -6.66
N ASP A 209 9.49 1.01 -7.86
CA ASP A 209 10.74 0.43 -8.38
C ASP A 209 11.86 1.49 -8.45
N LEU A 210 11.54 2.69 -8.95
CA LEU A 210 12.49 3.78 -9.07
C LEU A 210 12.92 4.30 -7.69
N ALA A 211 11.97 4.49 -6.77
CA ALA A 211 12.26 4.95 -5.41
C ALA A 211 13.10 3.94 -4.63
N ALA A 212 12.73 2.65 -4.66
CA ALA A 212 13.50 1.59 -4.02
C ALA A 212 14.94 1.54 -4.58
N ASN A 213 15.09 1.51 -5.90
CA ASN A 213 16.40 1.46 -6.52
C ASN A 213 17.26 2.71 -6.24
N ALA A 214 16.66 3.90 -6.21
CA ALA A 214 17.36 5.14 -5.89
C ALA A 214 18.00 5.08 -4.49
N MET A 215 17.27 4.55 -3.50
CA MET A 215 17.72 4.42 -2.11
C MET A 215 18.56 3.15 -1.85
N GLY A 216 18.74 2.28 -2.85
CA GLY A 216 19.42 0.99 -2.65
C GLY A 216 18.58 -0.08 -1.94
N ALA A 217 17.27 0.12 -1.84
CA ALA A 217 16.33 -0.86 -1.32
C ALA A 217 15.93 -1.89 -2.39
N GLY A 218 15.54 -3.09 -1.94
CA GLY A 218 14.98 -4.11 -2.80
C GLY A 218 13.46 -4.03 -2.89
N LEU A 219 12.90 -4.24 -4.08
CA LEU A 219 11.46 -4.41 -4.29
C LEU A 219 11.20 -5.63 -5.15
N TRP A 220 10.23 -6.44 -4.74
CA TRP A 220 9.80 -7.62 -5.48
C TRP A 220 8.29 -7.65 -5.66
N HIS A 221 7.84 -7.40 -6.88
CA HIS A 221 6.44 -7.57 -7.24
C HIS A 221 5.97 -9.03 -7.17
N GLN A 222 4.86 -9.24 -6.48
CA GLN A 222 4.16 -10.52 -6.36
C GLN A 222 2.83 -10.43 -7.13
N GLY A 223 2.79 -11.07 -8.30
CA GLY A 223 1.58 -11.08 -9.15
C GLY A 223 0.50 -12.05 -8.69
N ALA A 224 0.83 -13.01 -7.83
CA ALA A 224 -0.12 -13.93 -7.22
C ALA A 224 -0.24 -13.60 -5.73
N ILE A 225 -1.45 -13.25 -5.29
CA ILE A 225 -1.78 -13.03 -3.89
C ILE A 225 -3.06 -13.81 -3.55
N ASP A 226 -3.15 -14.36 -2.34
CA ASP A 226 -4.40 -14.96 -1.86
C ASP A 226 -5.43 -13.84 -1.65
N GLU A 227 -6.31 -13.66 -2.63
CA GLU A 227 -7.35 -12.63 -2.59
C GLU A 227 -8.28 -12.80 -1.39
N GLY A 228 -8.58 -14.03 -0.99
CA GLY A 228 -9.46 -14.33 0.13
C GLY A 228 -8.86 -13.85 1.46
N ARG A 229 -7.58 -14.17 1.70
CA ARG A 229 -6.83 -13.69 2.88
C ARG A 229 -6.66 -12.18 2.86
N SER A 230 -6.26 -11.62 1.71
CA SER A 230 -6.02 -10.18 1.57
C SER A 230 -7.28 -9.36 1.80
N ARG A 231 -8.44 -9.83 1.29
CA ARG A 231 -9.74 -9.18 1.53
C ARG A 231 -10.13 -9.17 3.00
N ARG A 232 -9.86 -10.27 3.72
CA ARG A 232 -10.10 -10.33 5.18
C ARG A 232 -9.18 -9.37 5.92
N LEU A 233 -7.89 -9.41 5.61
CA LEU A 233 -6.87 -8.55 6.22
C LEU A 233 -7.19 -7.07 6.05
N LEU A 234 -7.57 -6.65 4.83
CA LEU A 234 -7.84 -5.25 4.50
C LEU A 234 -9.29 -4.80 4.78
N HIS A 235 -10.17 -5.74 5.13
CA HIS A 235 -11.62 -5.52 5.26
C HIS A 235 -12.25 -4.87 4.00
N VAL A 236 -11.91 -5.39 2.82
CA VAL A 236 -12.46 -4.93 1.53
C VAL A 236 -13.39 -5.96 0.90
N ASP A 237 -14.36 -5.48 0.12
CA ASP A 237 -15.47 -6.29 -0.38
C ASP A 237 -15.17 -7.05 -1.68
N GLY A 238 -14.08 -6.74 -2.38
CA GLY A 238 -13.72 -7.31 -3.68
C GLY A 238 -14.58 -6.86 -4.86
N GLN A 239 -15.59 -6.01 -4.64
CA GLN A 239 -16.53 -5.55 -5.66
C GLN A 239 -16.40 -4.04 -5.94
N GLN A 240 -16.30 -3.24 -4.88
CA GLN A 240 -16.04 -1.81 -4.93
C GLN A 240 -14.56 -1.51 -4.71
N GLU A 241 -13.89 -2.32 -3.88
CA GLU A 241 -12.45 -2.26 -3.65
C GLU A 241 -11.86 -3.68 -3.65
N SER A 242 -10.84 -3.91 -4.46
CA SER A 242 -10.10 -5.18 -4.50
C SER A 242 -8.60 -4.95 -4.57
N VAL A 243 -7.82 -5.91 -4.07
CA VAL A 243 -6.36 -5.93 -4.26
C VAL A 243 -6.08 -6.18 -5.73
N LEU A 244 -5.30 -5.29 -6.35
CA LEU A 244 -4.93 -5.35 -7.76
C LEU A 244 -3.48 -5.79 -7.94
N HIS A 245 -2.62 -5.51 -6.97
CA HIS A 245 -1.21 -5.88 -7.02
C HIS A 245 -0.60 -5.96 -5.63
N SER A 246 0.53 -6.65 -5.51
CA SER A 246 1.32 -6.66 -4.29
C SER A 246 2.82 -6.66 -4.57
N ALA A 247 3.60 -6.19 -3.61
CA ALA A 247 5.05 -6.17 -3.69
C ALA A 247 5.68 -6.37 -2.32
N LEU A 248 6.68 -7.23 -2.22
CA LEU A 248 7.50 -7.40 -1.04
C LEU A 248 8.58 -6.31 -1.04
N LEU A 249 8.50 -5.39 -0.08
CA LEU A 249 9.53 -4.40 0.17
C LEU A 249 10.62 -5.02 1.03
N LEU A 250 11.86 -4.95 0.55
CA LEU A 250 13.03 -5.45 1.24
C LEU A 250 13.81 -4.30 1.88
N GLY A 251 14.79 -4.67 2.69
CA GLY A 251 15.77 -3.78 3.26
C GLY A 251 16.60 -2.98 2.25
N ALA A 252 17.49 -2.14 2.78
CA ALA A 252 18.48 -1.39 2.01
C ALA A 252 19.89 -1.96 2.21
N GLY A 253 20.73 -1.83 1.17
CA GLY A 253 22.14 -2.21 1.18
C GLY A 253 23.09 -1.09 1.59
#